data_AF-A0A7W0ZBV9-F1
#
_entry.id   AF-A0A7W0ZBV9-F1
#
_cell.length_a   1.000
_cell.length_b   1.000
_cell.length_c   1.000
_cell.angle_alpha   90.00
_cell.angle_beta   90.00
_cell.angle_gamma   90.00
#
_symmetry.space_group_name_H-M   'P 1'
#
loop_
_entity.id
_entity.type
_entity.pdbx_description
1 polymer ?
#
loop_
_entity_poly.entity_id
_entity_poly.type
_entity_poly.pdbx_seq_one_letter_code
_entity_poly.pdbx_strand_id
1 'polypeptide(L)'
;MTTCVAVSLVSAPAQAQREEPSPAELWEPIPLGPAESEQQPSRDAPGNDAQDRAEWPYLLVVLLITALAGVTSGVAFRVRQRHSATRAIRATRERRAAGDAADGGQALSAERSLGRLAALVAGMLALAGAEVAMALGHVLTAHIAYAILVVFLASAGRGSGKPEPAARFDAVAAAMRALAFIALIRVVGIGLPLRDIPEVAREGLLAIVIGIAALRVAPAIGVSFRKLLALPSRGIQWSTSVGGLALGLGAYLCGAPALVAPGDATGRVLLAVAAVTIAALVEELVFRGLVQVSLQRLVGGLGGLAAPALFACSYISFGSVTLVLVITLAGLLFAHSLTASGVLGGAIVGHVLFAVGAGVAWPALFGLEPPASPPEPLAQLTLSAVVIIGAVMLARRSLWPVTRPPAIENGPASSPEQALVAERHPI
;
A
#
# COMPACT_ATOMS: atom_id res chain seq x y z
N MET A 1 0.83 -0.35 -7.85
CA MET A 1 0.70 -0.59 -9.30
C MET A 1 1.55 0.40 -10.04
N THR A 2 1.34 1.70 -9.81
CA THR A 2 2.24 2.77 -10.29
C THR A 2 3.72 2.53 -9.96
N THR A 3 4.01 1.78 -8.89
CA THR A 3 5.34 1.35 -8.45
C THR A 3 5.96 0.17 -9.21
N CYS A 4 5.20 -0.64 -9.96
CA CYS A 4 5.74 -1.74 -10.77
C CYS A 4 6.47 -1.23 -12.02
N VAL A 5 6.02 -0.10 -12.56
CA VAL A 5 6.61 0.57 -13.74
C VAL A 5 8.04 1.05 -13.50
N ALA A 6 8.29 1.68 -12.35
CA ALA A 6 9.57 2.34 -12.06
C ALA A 6 10.75 1.38 -12.10
N VAL A 7 10.54 0.13 -11.65
CA VAL A 7 11.60 -0.89 -11.60
C VAL A 7 11.99 -1.39 -12.99
N SER A 8 11.04 -1.43 -13.93
CA SER A 8 11.33 -1.78 -15.32
C SER A 8 12.12 -0.68 -16.03
N LEU A 9 11.96 0.59 -15.62
CA LEU A 9 12.66 1.73 -16.20
C LEU A 9 14.08 1.92 -15.62
N VAL A 10 14.30 1.60 -14.34
CA VAL A 10 15.64 1.67 -13.72
C VAL A 10 16.57 0.55 -14.21
N SER A 11 16.02 -0.56 -14.70
CA SER A 11 16.81 -1.71 -15.18
C SER A 11 17.14 -1.66 -16.67
N ALA A 12 16.57 -0.71 -17.43
CA ALA A 12 17.09 -0.39 -18.75
C ALA A 12 18.24 0.58 -18.53
N PRO A 13 19.53 0.18 -18.66
CA PRO A 13 20.56 1.18 -18.88
C PRO A 13 20.07 2.06 -20.03
N ALA A 14 20.33 3.35 -19.98
CA ALA A 14 20.18 4.21 -21.14
C ALA A 14 21.02 3.58 -22.28
N GLN A 15 20.41 2.65 -23.03
CA GLN A 15 20.85 2.29 -24.34
C GLN A 15 20.60 3.56 -25.10
N ALA A 16 21.64 4.40 -25.13
CA ALA A 16 21.85 5.33 -26.20
C ALA A 16 21.33 4.62 -27.45
N GLN A 17 20.29 5.20 -28.05
CA GLN A 17 19.89 4.85 -29.39
C GLN A 17 21.18 4.97 -30.21
N ARG A 18 21.88 3.85 -30.39
CA ARG A 18 22.84 3.71 -31.47
C ARG A 18 21.93 3.80 -32.67
N GLU A 19 21.90 4.97 -33.29
CA GLU A 19 21.39 5.11 -34.64
C GLU A 19 22.03 3.96 -35.42
N GLU A 20 21.23 2.96 -35.79
CA GLU A 20 21.71 1.96 -36.74
C GLU A 20 22.05 2.77 -37.99
N PRO A 21 23.32 2.76 -38.44
CA PRO A 21 23.70 3.52 -39.63
C PRO A 21 22.79 3.07 -40.77
N SER A 22 22.27 4.05 -41.49
CA SER A 22 21.45 3.81 -42.68
C SER A 22 22.13 2.77 -43.56
N PRO A 23 21.41 1.78 -44.12
CA PRO A 23 22.00 0.76 -44.98
C PRO A 23 22.71 1.31 -46.24
N ALA A 24 22.63 2.62 -46.49
CA ALA A 24 23.39 3.32 -47.52
C ALA A 24 24.85 3.65 -47.15
N GLU A 25 25.25 3.59 -45.87
CA GLU A 25 26.63 3.89 -45.42
C GLU A 25 27.53 2.65 -45.29
N LEU A 26 27.02 1.45 -45.57
CA LEU A 26 27.76 0.18 -45.41
C LEU A 26 28.72 -0.17 -46.57
N TRP A 27 28.90 0.72 -47.55
CA TRP A 27 29.68 0.44 -48.77
C TRP A 27 30.76 1.46 -49.13
N GLU A 28 31.18 2.33 -48.20
CA GLU A 28 32.39 3.11 -48.44
C GLU A 28 33.65 2.27 -48.18
N PRO A 29 34.58 2.14 -49.14
CA PRO A 29 35.84 1.43 -48.93
C PRO A 29 36.68 2.17 -47.89
N ILE A 30 36.99 1.47 -46.79
CA ILE A 30 37.82 1.95 -45.68
C ILE A 30 39.16 2.48 -46.24
N PRO A 31 39.45 3.79 -46.16
CA PRO A 31 40.77 4.30 -46.46
C PRO A 31 41.73 3.83 -45.36
N LEU A 32 42.77 3.10 -45.75
CA LEU A 32 43.89 2.74 -44.87
C LEU A 32 44.69 4.02 -44.53
N GLY A 33 44.21 4.76 -43.55
CA GLY A 33 44.92 5.89 -42.92
C GLY A 33 45.99 5.43 -41.93
N PRO A 34 46.98 6.28 -41.63
CA PRO A 34 48.10 5.94 -40.75
C PRO A 34 47.62 5.72 -39.30
N ALA A 35 48.26 4.76 -38.65
CA ALA A 35 48.01 4.29 -37.28
C ALA A 35 47.66 5.43 -36.32
N GLU A 36 46.41 5.39 -35.84
CA GLU A 36 45.93 6.25 -34.76
C GLU A 36 46.72 5.98 -33.48
N SER A 37 47.26 7.04 -32.92
CA SER A 37 47.82 7.08 -31.58
C SER A 37 46.78 6.61 -30.56
N GLU A 38 47.14 5.61 -29.75
CA GLU A 38 46.40 5.21 -28.54
C GLU A 38 46.11 6.43 -27.67
N GLN A 39 44.89 6.98 -27.77
CA GLN A 39 44.36 7.90 -26.79
C GLN A 39 44.00 7.09 -25.54
N GLN A 40 44.95 7.10 -24.60
CA GLN A 40 44.77 6.62 -23.24
C GLN A 40 43.52 7.27 -22.62
N PRO A 41 42.50 6.50 -22.21
CA PRO A 41 41.33 7.07 -21.56
C PRO A 41 41.77 7.71 -20.24
N SER A 42 41.60 9.04 -20.16
CA SER A 42 41.75 9.84 -18.94
C SER A 42 41.00 9.15 -17.79
N ARG A 43 41.76 8.82 -16.74
CA ARG A 43 41.34 8.06 -15.56
C ARG A 43 40.67 8.95 -14.49
N ASP A 44 40.17 10.11 -14.89
CA ASP A 44 39.61 11.12 -13.98
C ASP A 44 38.07 11.15 -14.07
N ALA A 45 37.44 9.97 -14.04
CA ALA A 45 36.01 9.88 -13.79
C ALA A 45 35.77 10.28 -12.32
N PRO A 46 34.96 11.31 -12.02
CA PRO A 46 34.69 11.73 -10.65
C PRO A 46 34.13 10.55 -9.86
N GLY A 47 34.78 10.23 -8.75
CA GLY A 47 34.53 9.05 -7.94
C GLY A 47 33.09 8.95 -7.45
N ASN A 48 32.64 7.71 -7.26
CA ASN A 48 31.35 7.26 -6.72
C ASN A 48 30.95 7.85 -5.35
N ASP A 49 31.71 8.78 -4.77
CA ASP A 49 31.50 9.37 -3.45
C ASP A 49 30.17 10.16 -3.32
N ALA A 50 29.57 10.57 -4.44
CA ALA A 50 28.26 11.21 -4.45
C ALA A 50 27.10 10.21 -4.28
N GLN A 51 27.29 8.95 -4.69
CA GLN A 51 26.27 7.91 -4.59
C GLN A 51 26.20 7.33 -3.17
N ASP A 52 27.34 7.19 -2.49
CA ASP A 52 27.42 6.69 -1.11
C ASP A 52 26.78 7.63 -0.05
N ARG A 53 26.67 8.94 -0.32
CA ARG A 53 26.04 9.89 0.63
C ARG A 53 24.52 9.95 0.50
N ALA A 54 23.94 9.46 -0.59
CA ALA A 54 22.51 9.53 -0.83
C ALA A 54 21.71 8.43 -0.10
N GLU A 55 22.35 7.36 0.41
CA GLU A 55 21.66 6.19 0.97
C GLU A 55 21.15 6.35 2.41
N TRP A 56 21.86 7.14 3.23
CA TRP A 56 21.53 7.36 4.66
C TRP A 56 20.14 7.94 4.96
N PRO A 57 19.61 8.93 4.22
CA PRO A 57 18.27 9.46 4.49
C PRO A 57 17.16 8.42 4.23
N TYR A 58 17.35 7.47 3.30
CA TYR A 58 16.36 6.40 3.05
C TYR A 58 16.27 5.43 4.22
N LEU A 59 17.41 4.97 4.72
CA LEU A 59 17.45 4.10 5.90
C LEU A 59 16.84 4.79 7.12
N LEU A 60 17.11 6.08 7.33
CA LEU A 60 16.50 6.85 8.41
C LEU A 60 14.99 6.99 8.28
N VAL A 61 14.47 7.26 7.07
CA VAL A 61 13.03 7.39 6.83
C VAL A 61 12.32 6.04 6.99
N VAL A 62 12.89 4.96 6.44
CA VAL A 62 12.36 3.61 6.60
C VAL A 62 12.41 3.18 8.07
N LEU A 63 13.52 3.41 8.76
CA LEU A 63 13.63 3.15 10.20
C LEU A 63 12.67 4.03 10.99
N LEU A 64 12.45 5.28 10.62
CA LEU A 64 11.50 6.17 11.31
C LEU A 64 10.05 5.72 11.09
N ILE A 65 9.66 5.36 9.87
CA ILE A 65 8.33 4.82 9.55
C ILE A 65 8.11 3.49 10.27
N THR A 66 9.10 2.60 10.24
CA THR A 66 9.06 1.27 10.87
C THR A 66 9.11 1.39 12.39
N ALA A 67 9.88 2.33 12.95
CA ALA A 67 9.94 2.60 14.38
C ALA A 67 8.68 3.32 14.86
N LEU A 68 8.10 4.25 14.12
CA LEU A 68 6.81 4.86 14.47
C LEU A 68 5.71 3.80 14.47
N ALA A 69 5.69 2.89 13.49
CA ALA A 69 4.78 1.75 13.47
C ALA A 69 5.08 0.74 14.61
N GLY A 70 6.36 0.47 14.90
CA GLY A 70 6.81 -0.51 15.89
C GLY A 70 6.73 -0.04 17.34
N VAL A 71 7.02 1.22 17.64
CA VAL A 71 6.96 1.83 18.97
C VAL A 71 5.51 2.02 19.40
N THR A 72 4.65 2.49 18.49
CA THR A 72 3.20 2.60 18.77
C THR A 72 2.57 1.22 18.95
N SER A 73 2.95 0.24 18.13
CA SER A 73 2.56 -1.17 18.29
C SER A 73 3.08 -1.77 19.58
N GLY A 74 4.35 -1.59 19.93
CA GLY A 74 4.97 -2.16 21.12
C GLY A 74 4.45 -1.59 22.44
N VAL A 75 4.05 -0.31 22.48
CA VAL A 75 3.49 0.31 23.70
C VAL A 75 2.02 -0.09 23.88
N ALA A 76 1.19 0.02 22.83
CA ALA A 76 -0.20 -0.39 22.92
C ALA A 76 -0.36 -1.90 23.11
N PHE A 77 0.52 -2.70 22.47
CA PHE A 77 0.59 -4.14 22.67
C PHE A 77 1.01 -4.49 24.10
N ARG A 78 2.03 -3.83 24.68
CA ARG A 78 2.43 -4.08 26.08
C ARG A 78 1.34 -3.71 27.08
N VAL A 79 0.61 -2.61 26.87
CA VAL A 79 -0.51 -2.22 27.75
C VAL A 79 -1.68 -3.21 27.62
N ARG A 80 -2.03 -3.59 26.39
CA ARG A 80 -3.14 -4.52 26.14
C ARG A 80 -2.78 -5.94 26.59
N GLN A 81 -1.55 -6.40 26.36
CA GLN A 81 -1.01 -7.65 26.89
C GLN A 81 -1.00 -7.67 28.41
N ARG A 82 -0.58 -6.59 29.08
CA ARG A 82 -0.61 -6.56 30.56
C ARG A 82 -2.01 -6.76 31.09
N HIS A 83 -3.02 -6.13 30.48
CA HIS A 83 -4.41 -6.30 30.89
C HIS A 83 -5.02 -7.65 30.51
N SER A 84 -4.72 -8.21 29.34
CA SER A 84 -5.20 -9.54 28.97
C SER A 84 -4.46 -10.65 29.72
N ALA A 85 -3.16 -10.50 30.01
CA ALA A 85 -2.40 -11.43 30.82
C ALA A 85 -2.86 -11.41 32.28
N THR A 86 -3.13 -10.24 32.88
CA THR A 86 -3.69 -10.21 34.24
C THR A 86 -5.08 -10.81 34.32
N ARG A 87 -5.95 -10.56 33.32
CA ARG A 87 -7.28 -11.19 33.27
C ARG A 87 -7.20 -12.70 33.02
N ALA A 88 -6.32 -13.14 32.13
CA ALA A 88 -6.08 -14.55 31.87
C ALA A 88 -5.55 -15.23 33.13
N ILE A 89 -4.50 -14.71 33.76
CA ILE A 89 -3.94 -15.25 35.01
C ILE A 89 -4.99 -15.34 36.12
N ARG A 90 -5.85 -14.31 36.27
CA ARG A 90 -6.94 -14.33 37.25
C ARG A 90 -7.98 -15.41 36.92
N ALA A 91 -8.43 -15.49 35.67
CA ALA A 91 -9.38 -16.50 35.23
C ALA A 91 -8.80 -17.93 35.32
N THR A 92 -7.52 -18.13 35.01
CA THR A 92 -6.83 -19.41 35.16
C THR A 92 -6.68 -19.79 36.63
N ARG A 93 -6.44 -18.82 37.54
CA ARG A 93 -6.46 -19.08 38.99
C ARG A 93 -7.84 -19.49 39.49
N GLU A 94 -8.88 -18.75 39.08
CA GLU A 94 -10.27 -19.05 39.45
C GLU A 94 -10.71 -20.43 38.90
N ARG A 95 -10.25 -20.83 37.72
CA ARG A 95 -10.55 -22.13 37.10
C ARG A 95 -9.72 -23.30 37.60
N ARG A 96 -8.43 -23.08 37.92
CA ARG A 96 -7.62 -24.08 38.64
C ARG A 96 -8.18 -24.34 40.03
N ALA A 97 -8.73 -23.32 40.68
CA ALA A 97 -9.48 -23.50 41.92
C ALA A 97 -10.78 -24.30 41.70
N ALA A 98 -11.35 -24.29 40.48
CA ALA A 98 -12.55 -25.04 40.12
C ALA A 98 -12.29 -26.47 39.60
N GLY A 99 -11.04 -26.93 39.50
CA GLY A 99 -10.71 -28.33 39.14
C GLY A 99 -10.97 -28.73 37.67
N ASP A 100 -11.15 -27.78 36.76
CA ASP A 100 -11.60 -28.06 35.39
C ASP A 100 -10.44 -28.52 34.48
N ALA A 101 -10.48 -29.78 34.04
CA ALA A 101 -9.52 -30.38 33.09
C ALA A 101 -9.60 -29.81 31.66
N ALA A 102 -10.43 -28.79 31.42
CA ALA A 102 -10.60 -28.12 30.13
C ALA A 102 -9.45 -27.14 29.74
N ASP A 103 -8.42 -27.02 30.56
CA ASP A 103 -7.38 -25.97 30.46
C ASP A 103 -6.38 -26.19 29.30
N GLY A 104 -6.17 -27.43 28.84
CA GLY A 104 -5.19 -27.76 27.80
C GLY A 104 -5.48 -27.14 26.43
N GLY A 105 -6.75 -27.00 26.06
CA GLY A 105 -7.15 -26.44 24.76
C GLY A 105 -6.92 -24.93 24.64
N GLN A 106 -7.10 -24.19 25.74
CA GLN A 106 -6.98 -22.73 25.75
C GLN A 106 -5.52 -22.27 25.69
N ALA A 107 -4.62 -22.97 26.40
CA ALA A 107 -3.18 -22.72 26.33
C ALA A 107 -2.64 -22.91 24.91
N LEU A 108 -2.97 -24.02 24.26
CA LEU A 108 -2.57 -24.30 22.87
C LEU A 108 -3.15 -23.27 21.89
N SER A 109 -4.38 -22.79 22.12
CA SER A 109 -4.99 -21.74 21.28
C SER A 109 -4.25 -20.40 21.44
N ALA A 110 -3.87 -20.03 22.67
CA ALA A 110 -3.14 -18.79 22.94
C ALA A 110 -1.75 -18.81 22.31
N GLU A 111 -1.01 -19.91 22.44
CA GLU A 111 0.31 -20.08 21.84
C GLU A 111 0.26 -20.01 20.30
N ARG A 112 -0.71 -20.68 19.68
CA ARG A 112 -0.95 -20.58 18.22
C ARG A 112 -1.27 -19.15 17.78
N SER A 113 -2.03 -18.40 18.58
CA SER A 113 -2.37 -17.01 18.25
C SER A 113 -1.14 -16.09 18.28
N LEU A 114 -0.23 -16.30 19.24
CA LEU A 114 1.04 -15.57 19.34
C LEU A 114 1.95 -15.87 18.15
N GLY A 115 2.09 -17.16 17.79
CA GLY A 115 2.89 -17.56 16.63
C GLY A 115 2.38 -16.94 15.32
N ARG A 116 1.06 -16.90 15.11
CA ARG A 116 0.47 -16.26 13.93
C ARG A 116 0.63 -14.73 13.93
N LEU A 117 0.55 -14.08 15.09
CA LEU A 117 0.80 -12.65 15.19
C LEU A 117 2.27 -12.32 14.90
N ALA A 118 3.20 -13.12 15.40
CA ALA A 118 4.63 -12.98 15.08
C ALA A 118 4.88 -13.16 13.57
N ALA A 119 4.25 -14.16 12.95
CA ALA A 119 4.32 -14.38 11.51
C ALA A 119 3.76 -13.19 10.69
N LEU A 120 2.65 -12.59 11.16
CA LEU A 120 2.09 -11.39 10.54
C LEU A 120 3.07 -10.21 10.59
N VAL A 121 3.65 -9.93 11.76
CA VAL A 121 4.63 -8.85 11.93
C VAL A 121 5.88 -9.10 11.09
N ALA A 122 6.40 -10.33 11.10
CA ALA A 122 7.52 -10.73 10.26
C ALA A 122 7.21 -10.54 8.77
N GLY A 123 6.00 -10.88 8.32
CA GLY A 123 5.54 -10.63 6.96
C GLY A 123 5.50 -9.15 6.58
N MET A 124 5.03 -8.28 7.48
CA MET A 124 5.06 -6.82 7.25
C MET A 124 6.48 -6.28 7.12
N LEU A 125 7.39 -6.72 8.00
CA LEU A 125 8.80 -6.32 7.96
C LEU A 125 9.49 -6.84 6.70
N ALA A 126 9.20 -8.07 6.28
CA ALA A 126 9.74 -8.65 5.07
C ALA A 126 9.22 -7.94 3.80
N LEU A 127 7.95 -7.51 3.78
CA LEU A 127 7.41 -6.67 2.70
C LEU A 127 8.19 -5.36 2.59
N ALA A 128 8.40 -4.66 3.70
CA ALA A 128 9.18 -3.42 3.71
C ALA A 128 10.64 -3.66 3.31
N GLY A 129 11.25 -4.75 3.80
CA GLY A 129 12.61 -5.15 3.42
C GLY A 129 12.76 -5.47 1.94
N ALA A 130 11.75 -6.07 1.30
CA ALA A 130 11.76 -6.32 -0.14
C ALA A 130 11.71 -5.01 -0.94
N GLU A 131 10.94 -4.02 -0.50
CA GLU A 131 10.90 -2.68 -1.13
C GLU A 131 12.26 -1.96 -1.00
N VAL A 132 12.91 -2.07 0.17
CA VAL A 132 14.26 -1.52 0.37
C VAL A 132 15.28 -2.22 -0.53
N ALA A 133 15.26 -3.56 -0.58
CA ALA A 133 16.15 -4.32 -1.45
C ALA A 133 15.99 -3.91 -2.92
N MET A 134 14.74 -3.70 -3.36
CA MET A 134 14.43 -3.21 -4.70
C MET A 134 14.97 -1.80 -4.94
N ALA A 135 14.82 -0.89 -3.98
CA ALA A 135 15.35 0.47 -4.07
C ALA A 135 16.89 0.52 -4.13
N LEU A 136 17.57 -0.44 -3.50
CA LEU A 136 19.03 -0.62 -3.55
C LEU A 136 19.51 -1.37 -4.81
N GLY A 137 18.62 -1.63 -5.78
CA GLY A 137 18.97 -2.31 -7.03
C GLY A 137 19.04 -3.84 -6.93
N HIS A 138 18.74 -4.45 -5.79
CA HIS A 138 18.67 -5.91 -5.62
C HIS A 138 17.32 -6.48 -6.10
N VAL A 139 16.98 -6.20 -7.37
CA VAL A 139 15.68 -6.50 -7.99
C VAL A 139 15.32 -7.99 -7.91
N LEU A 140 16.25 -8.89 -8.28
CA LEU A 140 16.02 -10.33 -8.22
C LEU A 140 15.72 -10.83 -6.80
N THR A 141 16.50 -10.38 -5.81
CA THR A 141 16.31 -10.73 -4.40
C THR A 141 14.93 -10.28 -3.90
N ALA A 142 14.53 -9.05 -4.23
CA ALA A 142 13.20 -8.54 -3.89
C ALA A 142 12.09 -9.38 -4.53
N HIS A 143 12.23 -9.75 -5.81
CA HIS A 143 11.25 -10.58 -6.52
C HIS A 143 11.09 -11.96 -5.88
N ILE A 144 12.19 -12.63 -5.54
CA ILE A 144 12.18 -13.90 -4.83
C ILE A 144 11.49 -13.73 -3.46
N ALA A 145 11.81 -12.67 -2.73
CA ALA A 145 11.19 -12.38 -1.44
C ALA A 145 9.67 -12.21 -1.56
N TYR A 146 9.17 -11.46 -2.55
CA TYR A 146 7.73 -11.33 -2.78
C TYR A 146 7.06 -12.67 -3.10
N ALA A 147 7.66 -13.49 -3.97
CA ALA A 147 7.13 -14.81 -4.31
C ALA A 147 7.00 -15.70 -3.05
N ILE A 148 8.05 -15.74 -2.23
CA ILE A 148 8.04 -16.46 -0.94
C ILE A 148 6.96 -15.90 -0.02
N LEU A 149 6.85 -14.57 0.09
CA LEU A 149 5.85 -13.91 0.95
C LEU A 149 4.42 -14.21 0.53
N VAL A 150 4.10 -14.22 -0.77
CA VAL A 150 2.76 -14.58 -1.26
C VAL A 150 2.41 -15.99 -0.79
N VAL A 151 3.29 -16.97 -1.04
CA VAL A 151 3.04 -18.37 -0.67
C VAL A 151 2.94 -18.53 0.84
N PHE A 152 3.85 -17.93 1.59
CA PHE A 152 3.89 -17.99 3.05
C PHE A 152 2.64 -17.38 3.68
N LEU A 153 2.30 -16.13 3.34
CA LEU A 153 1.17 -15.40 3.93
C LEU A 153 -0.18 -16.01 3.53
N ALA A 154 -0.34 -16.45 2.29
CA ALA A 154 -1.55 -17.14 1.84
C ALA A 154 -1.73 -18.50 2.54
N SER A 155 -0.64 -19.25 2.74
CA SER A 155 -0.66 -20.57 3.38
C SER A 155 -0.81 -20.50 4.88
N ALA A 156 -0.14 -19.55 5.55
CA ALA A 156 -0.28 -19.31 6.99
C ALA A 156 -1.72 -18.89 7.37
N GLY A 157 -2.45 -18.31 6.42
CA GLY A 157 -3.88 -18.01 6.56
C GLY A 157 -4.83 -19.19 6.34
N ARG A 158 -4.35 -20.40 5.99
CA ARG A 158 -5.20 -21.60 5.90
C ARG A 158 -5.40 -22.18 7.30
N GLY A 159 -6.65 -22.22 7.76
CA GLY A 159 -6.99 -22.89 9.01
C GLY A 159 -6.62 -24.38 8.94
N SER A 160 -6.22 -24.96 10.08
CA SER A 160 -5.80 -26.36 10.19
C SER A 160 -6.99 -27.32 10.07
N GLY A 161 -7.58 -27.41 8.88
CA GLY A 161 -8.39 -28.52 8.32
C GLY A 161 -9.64 -29.01 9.05
N LYS A 162 -9.82 -28.72 10.34
CA LYS A 162 -11.02 -29.10 11.07
C LYS A 162 -12.06 -28.03 10.81
N PRO A 163 -13.20 -28.35 10.16
CA PRO A 163 -14.33 -27.45 10.07
C PRO A 163 -14.83 -27.20 11.48
N GLU A 164 -14.25 -26.19 12.13
CA GLU A 164 -14.85 -25.62 13.34
C GLU A 164 -16.22 -25.10 12.92
N PRO A 165 -17.29 -25.35 13.70
CA PRO A 165 -18.63 -24.91 13.37
C PRO A 165 -18.62 -23.42 12.99
N ALA A 166 -19.01 -23.14 11.73
CA ALA A 166 -19.29 -21.91 10.98
C ALA A 166 -19.15 -20.48 11.57
N ALA A 167 -18.64 -20.24 12.78
CA ALA A 167 -19.01 -19.06 13.55
C ALA A 167 -17.87 -18.12 13.95
N ARG A 168 -16.59 -18.45 13.71
CA ARG A 168 -15.48 -17.56 14.13
C ARG A 168 -14.62 -17.06 12.97
N PHE A 169 -14.82 -15.79 12.64
CA PHE A 169 -13.93 -15.01 11.80
C PHE A 169 -12.51 -14.96 12.42
N ASP A 170 -11.52 -15.53 11.74
CA ASP A 170 -10.10 -15.47 12.14
C ASP A 170 -9.44 -14.20 11.57
N ALA A 171 -9.38 -13.17 12.41
CA ALA A 171 -8.82 -11.87 12.03
C ALA A 171 -7.34 -11.95 11.65
N VAL A 172 -6.56 -12.88 12.22
CA VAL A 172 -5.12 -12.98 11.94
C VAL A 172 -4.91 -13.60 10.57
N ALA A 173 -5.64 -14.68 10.27
CA ALA A 173 -5.65 -15.28 8.95
C ALA A 173 -6.12 -14.29 7.87
N ALA A 174 -7.15 -13.50 8.17
CA ALA A 174 -7.65 -12.46 7.27
C ALA A 174 -6.58 -11.39 6.97
N ALA A 175 -5.88 -10.90 7.99
CA ALA A 175 -4.79 -9.94 7.81
C ALA A 175 -3.60 -10.51 7.03
N MET A 176 -3.19 -11.76 7.29
CA MET A 176 -2.13 -12.41 6.51
C MET A 176 -2.51 -12.53 5.03
N ARG A 177 -3.75 -12.95 4.73
CA ARG A 177 -4.26 -12.99 3.35
C ARG A 177 -4.30 -11.61 2.71
N ALA A 178 -4.69 -10.57 3.46
CA ALA A 178 -4.67 -9.19 2.97
C ALA A 178 -3.25 -8.72 2.64
N LEU A 179 -2.26 -9.01 3.48
CA LEU A 179 -0.84 -8.68 3.21
C LEU A 179 -0.29 -9.45 2.02
N ALA A 180 -0.75 -10.69 1.78
CA ALA A 180 -0.35 -11.46 0.61
C ALA A 180 -0.69 -10.74 -0.70
N PHE A 181 -1.76 -9.94 -0.73
CA PHE A 181 -2.09 -9.13 -1.91
C PHE A 181 -1.03 -8.06 -2.24
N ILE A 182 -0.37 -7.49 -1.23
CA ILE A 182 0.69 -6.50 -1.46
C ILE A 182 1.84 -7.16 -2.22
N ALA A 183 2.30 -8.33 -1.78
CA ALA A 183 3.32 -9.09 -2.49
C ALA A 183 2.82 -9.62 -3.85
N LEU A 184 1.54 -10.02 -3.95
CA LEU A 184 0.96 -10.53 -5.18
C LEU A 184 0.95 -9.48 -6.30
N ILE A 185 0.69 -8.21 -5.97
CA ILE A 185 0.76 -7.11 -6.94
C ILE A 185 2.14 -7.10 -7.63
N ARG A 186 3.22 -7.25 -6.86
CA ARG A 186 4.58 -7.30 -7.39
C ARG A 186 4.81 -8.53 -8.24
N VAL A 187 4.46 -9.71 -7.73
CA VAL A 187 4.64 -10.99 -8.45
C VAL A 187 3.91 -11.00 -9.80
N VAL A 188 2.65 -10.54 -9.84
CA VAL A 188 1.88 -10.48 -11.09
C VAL A 188 2.45 -9.41 -12.03
N GLY A 189 2.89 -8.26 -11.52
CA GLY A 189 3.53 -7.22 -12.32
C GLY A 189 4.78 -7.72 -13.06
N ILE A 190 5.58 -8.57 -12.41
CA ILE A 190 6.78 -9.17 -13.00
C ILE A 190 6.42 -10.30 -13.97
N GLY A 191 5.41 -11.10 -13.63
CA GLY A 191 5.05 -12.32 -14.35
C GLY A 191 4.26 -12.10 -15.64
N LEU A 192 3.78 -10.89 -15.91
CA LEU A 192 3.02 -10.56 -17.11
C LEU A 192 3.97 -10.09 -18.24
N PRO A 193 4.26 -10.92 -19.26
CA PRO A 193 5.16 -10.56 -20.36
C PRO A 193 4.43 -9.65 -21.37
N LEU A 194 4.22 -8.39 -20.99
CA LEU A 194 3.48 -7.41 -21.79
C LEU A 194 4.43 -6.41 -22.43
N ARG A 195 5.42 -6.91 -23.18
CA ARG A 195 6.45 -6.07 -23.82
C ARG A 195 5.87 -5.19 -24.94
N ASP A 196 4.84 -5.68 -25.62
CA ASP A 196 4.27 -5.02 -26.80
C ASP A 196 3.07 -4.10 -26.47
N ILE A 197 2.70 -3.99 -25.19
CA ILE A 197 1.57 -3.17 -24.75
C ILE A 197 2.11 -1.87 -24.16
N PRO A 198 1.50 -0.71 -24.46
CA PRO A 198 1.86 0.55 -23.82
C PRO A 198 1.82 0.42 -22.29
N GLU A 199 2.82 1.02 -21.63
CA GLU A 199 3.02 0.93 -20.18
C GLU A 199 1.74 1.20 -19.36
N VAL A 200 1.01 2.25 -19.75
CA VAL A 200 -0.24 2.66 -19.14
C VAL A 200 -1.31 1.56 -19.21
N ALA A 201 -1.43 0.89 -20.36
CA ALA A 201 -2.40 -0.20 -20.53
C ALA A 201 -1.98 -1.45 -19.75
N ARG A 202 -0.68 -1.73 -19.65
CA ARG A 202 -0.14 -2.78 -18.78
C ARG A 202 -0.54 -2.57 -17.32
N GLU A 203 -0.41 -1.35 -16.81
CA GLU A 203 -0.83 -1.02 -15.44
C GLU A 203 -2.34 -1.16 -15.23
N GLY A 204 -3.14 -0.70 -16.18
CA GLY A 204 -4.59 -0.91 -16.15
C GLY A 204 -4.97 -2.39 -16.11
N LEU A 205 -4.30 -3.23 -16.90
CA LEU A 205 -4.54 -4.67 -16.92
C LEU A 205 -4.13 -5.35 -15.61
N LEU A 206 -2.94 -5.02 -15.08
CA LEU A 206 -2.48 -5.50 -13.77
C LEU A 206 -3.50 -5.15 -12.68
N ALA A 207 -4.00 -3.91 -12.70
CA ALA A 207 -5.04 -3.44 -11.78
C ALA A 207 -6.32 -4.27 -11.88
N ILE A 208 -6.83 -4.52 -13.08
CA ILE A 208 -8.02 -5.34 -13.28
C ILE A 208 -7.82 -6.75 -12.70
N VAL A 209 -6.70 -7.40 -13.00
CA VAL A 209 -6.41 -8.77 -12.55
C VAL A 209 -6.39 -8.85 -11.03
N ILE A 210 -5.65 -7.96 -10.37
CA ILE A 210 -5.58 -7.91 -8.91
C ILE A 210 -6.92 -7.50 -8.31
N GLY A 211 -7.64 -6.57 -8.93
CA GLY A 211 -8.95 -6.10 -8.50
C GLY A 211 -9.98 -7.24 -8.46
N ILE A 212 -10.03 -8.06 -9.50
CA ILE A 212 -10.90 -9.25 -9.55
C ILE A 212 -10.53 -10.23 -8.43
N ALA A 213 -9.24 -10.50 -8.22
CA ALA A 213 -8.80 -11.38 -7.13
C ALA A 213 -9.17 -10.82 -5.74
N ALA A 214 -8.99 -9.51 -5.53
CA ALA A 214 -9.35 -8.83 -4.28
C ALA A 214 -10.87 -8.89 -4.04
N LEU A 215 -11.67 -8.67 -5.08
CA LEU A 215 -13.14 -8.80 -5.05
C LEU A 215 -13.60 -10.20 -4.63
N ARG A 216 -12.94 -11.24 -5.15
CA ARG A 216 -13.25 -12.64 -4.81
C ARG A 216 -12.88 -12.99 -3.37
N VAL A 217 -11.80 -12.44 -2.83
CA VAL A 217 -11.29 -12.79 -1.50
C VAL A 217 -11.92 -11.96 -0.37
N ALA A 218 -12.39 -10.73 -0.64
CA ALA A 218 -12.86 -9.86 0.43
C ALA A 218 -13.99 -10.43 1.31
N PRO A 219 -14.99 -11.17 0.80
CA PRO A 219 -16.00 -11.80 1.65
C PRO A 219 -15.39 -12.75 2.68
N ALA A 220 -14.33 -13.49 2.31
CA ALA A 220 -13.59 -14.38 3.23
C ALA A 220 -12.76 -13.60 4.26
N ILE A 221 -12.44 -12.33 3.97
CA ILE A 221 -11.82 -11.37 4.90
C ILE A 221 -12.91 -10.60 5.69
N GLY A 222 -14.19 -10.93 5.50
CA GLY A 222 -15.31 -10.30 6.20
C GLY A 222 -15.53 -8.86 5.76
N VAL A 223 -15.16 -8.52 4.53
CA VAL A 223 -15.30 -7.19 3.94
C VAL A 223 -16.52 -7.17 3.03
N SER A 224 -17.50 -6.31 3.34
CA SER A 224 -18.71 -6.14 2.53
C SER A 224 -18.55 -4.96 1.56
N PHE A 225 -18.35 -5.27 0.28
CA PHE A 225 -18.15 -4.27 -0.77
C PHE A 225 -19.26 -3.25 -0.90
N ARG A 226 -20.52 -3.68 -0.82
CA ARG A 226 -21.66 -2.78 -0.96
C ARG A 226 -21.62 -1.67 0.10
N LYS A 227 -21.25 -2.02 1.33
CA LYS A 227 -21.10 -1.04 2.42
C LYS A 227 -19.86 -0.18 2.21
N LEU A 228 -18.75 -0.77 1.74
CA LEU A 228 -17.53 -0.01 1.50
C LEU A 228 -17.63 0.97 0.33
N LEU A 229 -18.34 0.66 -0.75
CA LEU A 229 -18.41 1.56 -1.92
C LEU A 229 -19.42 2.70 -1.77
N ALA A 230 -20.10 2.81 -0.63
CA ALA A 230 -20.98 3.94 -0.35
C ALA A 230 -20.18 5.25 -0.26
N LEU A 231 -20.83 6.36 -0.59
CA LEU A 231 -20.24 7.69 -0.44
C LEU A 231 -20.34 8.13 1.03
N PRO A 232 -19.28 8.73 1.59
CA PRO A 232 -19.30 9.30 2.92
C PRO A 232 -20.15 10.59 2.95
N SER A 233 -20.25 11.21 4.14
CA SER A 233 -20.87 12.52 4.26
C SER A 233 -20.15 13.56 3.39
N ARG A 234 -20.89 14.55 2.89
CA ARG A 234 -20.37 15.59 1.97
C ARG A 234 -19.09 16.26 2.48
N GLY A 235 -18.99 16.52 3.78
CA GLY A 235 -17.81 17.15 4.38
C GLY A 235 -16.55 16.28 4.30
N ILE A 236 -16.66 14.98 4.56
CA ILE A 236 -15.53 14.04 4.43
C ILE A 236 -15.19 13.83 2.95
N GLN A 237 -16.21 13.71 2.09
CA GLN A 237 -16.00 13.55 0.65
C GLN A 237 -15.21 14.72 0.07
N TRP A 238 -15.65 15.95 0.33
CA TRP A 238 -15.01 17.16 -0.19
C TRP A 238 -13.58 17.32 0.34
N SER A 239 -13.38 17.19 1.64
CA SER A 239 -12.04 17.34 2.22
C SER A 239 -11.06 16.29 1.70
N THR A 240 -11.50 15.02 1.56
CA THR A 240 -10.66 13.95 1.01
C THR A 240 -10.37 14.16 -0.48
N SER A 241 -11.35 14.64 -1.25
CA SER A 241 -11.21 14.88 -2.69
C SER A 241 -10.25 16.05 -2.99
N VAL A 242 -10.46 17.18 -2.32
CA VAL A 242 -9.59 18.37 -2.45
C VAL A 242 -8.19 18.07 -1.93
N GLY A 243 -8.07 17.39 -0.79
CA GLY A 243 -6.79 16.97 -0.23
C GLY A 243 -6.04 16.01 -1.16
N GLY A 244 -6.75 15.05 -1.78
CA GLY A 244 -6.19 14.16 -2.79
C GLY A 244 -5.63 14.92 -4.00
N LEU A 245 -6.40 15.84 -4.58
CA LEU A 245 -5.96 16.66 -5.71
C LEU A 245 -4.73 17.53 -5.37
N ALA A 246 -4.74 18.18 -4.21
CA ALA A 246 -3.63 19.02 -3.74
C ALA A 246 -2.35 18.19 -3.49
N LEU A 247 -2.49 17.01 -2.87
CA LEU A 247 -1.38 16.08 -2.70
C LEU A 247 -0.88 15.52 -4.03
N GLY A 248 -1.76 15.37 -5.03
CA GLY A 248 -1.39 14.99 -6.39
C GLY A 248 -0.48 16.02 -7.05
N LEU A 249 -0.72 17.32 -6.80
CA LEU A 249 0.20 18.39 -7.21
C LEU A 249 1.54 18.27 -6.48
N GLY A 250 1.50 18.04 -5.17
CA GLY A 250 2.72 17.79 -4.38
C GLY A 250 3.53 16.61 -4.91
N ALA A 251 2.87 15.52 -5.29
CA ALA A 251 3.53 14.33 -5.85
C ALA A 251 4.16 14.62 -7.20
N TYR A 252 3.46 15.31 -8.12
CA TYR A 252 4.04 15.79 -9.38
C TYR A 252 5.30 16.62 -9.14
N LEU A 253 5.23 17.64 -8.26
CA LEU A 253 6.37 18.48 -7.90
C LEU A 253 7.52 17.72 -7.24
N CYS A 254 7.25 16.56 -6.63
CA CYS A 254 8.24 15.69 -6.00
C CYS A 254 8.77 14.60 -6.95
N GLY A 255 8.51 14.71 -8.25
CA GLY A 255 9.02 13.79 -9.27
C GLY A 255 8.20 12.51 -9.44
N ALA A 256 6.89 12.54 -9.15
CA ALA A 256 6.03 11.42 -9.52
C ALA A 256 6.06 11.22 -11.06
N PRO A 257 6.06 9.96 -11.54
CA PRO A 257 6.11 9.69 -12.98
C PRO A 257 4.93 10.30 -13.74
N ALA A 258 5.24 11.06 -14.79
CA ALA A 258 4.26 11.54 -15.75
C ALA A 258 3.87 10.41 -16.73
N LEU A 259 2.58 10.27 -17.01
CA LEU A 259 2.03 9.28 -17.95
C LEU A 259 1.63 9.88 -19.29
N VAL A 260 1.52 11.21 -19.34
CA VAL A 260 1.21 11.99 -20.54
C VAL A 260 2.04 13.26 -20.58
N ALA A 261 2.46 13.62 -21.79
CA ALA A 261 3.13 14.86 -22.13
C ALA A 261 2.13 15.92 -22.63
N PRO A 262 2.47 17.22 -22.54
CA PRO A 262 1.77 18.25 -23.31
C PRO A 262 1.73 17.89 -24.80
N GLY A 263 0.55 17.96 -25.42
CA GLY A 263 0.35 17.65 -26.83
C GLY A 263 0.12 16.17 -27.18
N ASP A 264 0.15 15.26 -26.20
CA ASP A 264 -0.24 13.86 -26.43
C ASP A 264 -1.66 13.75 -27.00
N ALA A 265 -1.86 12.78 -27.89
CA ALA A 265 -3.16 12.55 -28.52
C ALA A 265 -4.25 12.24 -27.48
N THR A 266 -5.47 12.75 -27.70
CA THR A 266 -6.61 12.59 -26.77
C THR A 266 -6.86 11.13 -26.36
N GLY A 267 -6.71 10.19 -27.29
CA GLY A 267 -6.86 8.75 -27.00
C GLY A 267 -5.88 8.24 -25.95
N ARG A 268 -4.62 8.71 -25.98
CA ARG A 268 -3.60 8.36 -24.98
C ARG A 268 -3.92 8.97 -23.62
N VAL A 269 -4.39 10.22 -23.58
CA VAL A 269 -4.82 10.88 -22.35
C VAL A 269 -5.99 10.14 -21.70
N LEU A 270 -7.01 9.78 -22.48
CA LEU A 270 -8.16 9.01 -21.99
C LEU A 270 -7.74 7.64 -21.46
N LEU A 271 -6.83 6.95 -22.17
CA LEU A 271 -6.28 5.67 -21.71
C LEU A 271 -5.52 5.82 -20.38
N ALA A 272 -4.71 6.87 -20.23
CA ALA A 272 -3.99 7.18 -18.98
C ALA A 272 -4.95 7.45 -17.83
N VAL A 273 -5.96 8.30 -18.02
CA VAL A 273 -6.98 8.57 -17.01
C VAL A 273 -7.70 7.28 -16.60
N ALA A 274 -8.10 6.46 -17.56
CA ALA A 274 -8.81 5.20 -17.30
C ALA A 274 -7.94 4.22 -16.49
N ALA A 275 -6.70 3.96 -16.96
CA ALA A 275 -5.78 3.03 -16.31
C ALA A 275 -5.43 3.46 -14.88
N VAL A 276 -5.12 4.75 -14.67
CA VAL A 276 -4.80 5.30 -13.35
C VAL A 276 -6.00 5.27 -12.43
N THR A 277 -7.21 5.55 -12.95
CA THR A 277 -8.44 5.47 -12.16
C THR A 277 -8.66 4.04 -11.65
N ILE A 278 -8.50 3.04 -12.53
CA ILE A 278 -8.64 1.63 -12.15
C ILE A 278 -7.56 1.22 -11.14
N ALA A 279 -6.31 1.63 -11.36
CA ALA A 279 -5.21 1.37 -10.43
C ALA A 279 -5.49 1.97 -9.04
N ALA A 280 -5.86 3.25 -8.96
CA ALA A 280 -6.18 3.92 -7.71
C ALA A 280 -7.37 3.26 -6.98
N LEU A 281 -8.42 2.88 -7.72
CA LEU A 281 -9.56 2.14 -7.17
C LEU A 281 -9.12 0.80 -6.55
N VAL A 282 -8.30 0.04 -7.26
CA VAL A 282 -7.83 -1.28 -6.82
C VAL A 282 -6.85 -1.16 -5.65
N GLU A 283 -5.99 -0.14 -5.65
CA GLU A 283 -5.11 0.15 -4.53
C GLU A 283 -5.91 0.52 -3.28
N GLU A 284 -6.95 1.36 -3.37
CA GLU A 284 -7.83 1.63 -2.23
C GLU A 284 -8.55 0.38 -1.75
N LEU A 285 -9.00 -0.48 -2.67
CA LEU A 285 -9.59 -1.75 -2.29
C LEU A 285 -8.59 -2.62 -1.51
N VAL A 286 -7.38 -2.80 -2.01
CA VAL A 286 -6.39 -3.66 -1.37
C VAL A 286 -5.91 -3.06 -0.05
N PHE A 287 -5.40 -1.83 -0.07
CA PHE A 287 -4.76 -1.23 1.10
C PHE A 287 -5.76 -0.77 2.15
N ARG A 288 -6.87 -0.14 1.77
CA ARG A 288 -7.84 0.40 2.74
C ARG A 288 -8.95 -0.61 2.98
N GLY A 289 -9.45 -1.25 1.94
CA GLY A 289 -10.50 -2.27 2.06
C GLY A 289 -10.06 -3.56 2.73
N LEU A 290 -8.96 -4.18 2.29
CA LEU A 290 -8.50 -5.46 2.82
C LEU A 290 -7.49 -5.30 3.96
N VAL A 291 -6.37 -4.60 3.73
CA VAL A 291 -5.24 -4.52 4.66
C VAL A 291 -5.62 -3.69 5.90
N GLN A 292 -6.06 -2.45 5.73
CA GLN A 292 -6.40 -1.57 6.85
C GLN A 292 -7.53 -2.15 7.70
N VAL A 293 -8.65 -2.58 7.10
CA VAL A 293 -9.77 -3.16 7.87
C VAL A 293 -9.32 -4.39 8.66
N SER A 294 -8.51 -5.27 8.06
CA SER A 294 -8.03 -6.48 8.75
C SER A 294 -7.08 -6.13 9.91
N LEU A 295 -6.13 -5.22 9.69
CA LEU A 295 -5.21 -4.77 10.73
C LEU A 295 -5.95 -4.01 11.84
N GLN A 296 -6.95 -3.19 11.50
CA GLN A 296 -7.77 -2.47 12.48
C GLN A 296 -8.57 -3.42 13.37
N ARG A 297 -9.08 -4.54 12.83
CA ARG A 297 -9.74 -5.58 13.63
C ARG A 297 -8.79 -6.26 14.62
N LEU A 298 -7.51 -6.38 14.26
CA LEU A 298 -6.49 -7.00 15.12
C LEU A 298 -5.97 -6.06 16.21
N VAL A 299 -5.49 -4.89 15.81
CA VAL A 299 -4.72 -3.98 16.68
C VAL A 299 -5.39 -2.63 16.89
N GLY A 300 -6.62 -2.44 16.42
CA GLY A 300 -7.39 -1.20 16.58
C GLY A 300 -6.84 -0.06 15.73
N GLY A 301 -6.81 1.16 16.29
CA GLY A 301 -6.37 2.36 15.58
C GLY A 301 -4.96 2.25 14.96
N LEU A 302 -4.07 1.46 15.56
CA LEU A 302 -2.74 1.20 15.01
C LEU A 302 -2.77 0.54 13.64
N GLY A 303 -3.77 -0.30 13.36
CA GLY A 303 -3.95 -0.89 12.04
C GLY A 303 -4.28 0.17 10.99
N GLY A 304 -4.90 1.28 11.41
CA GLY A 304 -5.13 2.47 10.60
C GLY A 304 -3.85 3.23 10.25
N LEU A 305 -2.78 3.09 11.03
CA LEU A 305 -1.47 3.69 10.77
C LEU A 305 -0.53 2.74 10.02
N ALA A 306 -0.62 1.44 10.32
CA ALA A 306 0.20 0.41 9.69
C ALA A 306 -0.09 0.27 8.19
N ALA A 307 -1.36 0.35 7.78
CA ALA A 307 -1.73 0.26 6.37
C ALA A 307 -1.15 1.40 5.49
N PRO A 308 -1.27 2.69 5.85
CA PRO A 308 -0.63 3.75 5.08
C PRO A 308 0.90 3.73 5.14
N ALA A 309 1.50 3.23 6.23
CA ALA A 309 2.95 2.99 6.28
C ALA A 309 3.38 1.93 5.25
N LEU A 310 2.68 0.78 5.19
CA LEU A 310 2.94 -0.25 4.18
C LEU A 310 2.70 0.27 2.75
N PHE A 311 1.67 1.10 2.55
CA PHE A 311 1.41 1.75 1.28
C PHE A 311 2.58 2.64 0.86
N ALA A 312 3.06 3.50 1.76
CA ALA A 312 4.22 4.37 1.49
C ALA A 312 5.51 3.59 1.25
N CYS A 313 5.73 2.46 1.95
CA CYS A 313 6.89 1.60 1.71
C CYS A 313 6.95 1.13 0.25
N SER A 314 5.81 0.91 -0.40
CA SER A 314 5.79 0.49 -1.81
C SER A 314 6.40 1.53 -2.77
N TYR A 315 6.56 2.77 -2.32
CA TYR A 315 7.12 3.88 -3.11
C TYR A 315 8.60 4.15 -2.82
N ILE A 316 9.25 3.40 -1.92
CA ILE A 316 10.68 3.60 -1.62
C ILE A 316 11.54 3.38 -2.88
N SER A 317 11.13 2.45 -3.77
CA SER A 317 11.82 2.16 -5.02
C SER A 317 11.89 3.33 -6.01
N PHE A 318 11.17 4.43 -5.77
CA PHE A 318 11.29 5.65 -6.57
C PHE A 318 12.53 6.48 -6.25
N GLY A 319 13.27 6.17 -5.18
CA GLY A 319 14.48 6.91 -4.85
C GLY A 319 14.20 8.40 -4.58
N SER A 320 13.04 8.72 -3.99
CA SER A 320 12.67 10.08 -3.61
C SER A 320 12.01 10.08 -2.23
N VAL A 321 12.75 10.53 -1.21
CA VAL A 321 12.24 10.66 0.16
C VAL A 321 11.05 11.60 0.22
N THR A 322 11.11 12.73 -0.49
CA THR A 322 10.02 13.72 -0.52
C THR A 322 8.74 13.13 -1.10
N LEU A 323 8.86 12.33 -2.17
CA LEU A 323 7.72 11.60 -2.73
C LEU A 323 7.15 10.60 -1.72
N VAL A 324 7.99 9.82 -1.04
CA VAL A 324 7.54 8.87 0.01
C VAL A 324 6.78 9.61 1.13
N LEU A 325 7.23 10.79 1.54
CA LEU A 325 6.52 11.61 2.52
C LEU A 325 5.15 12.09 2.01
N VAL A 326 5.07 12.58 0.77
CA VAL A 326 3.79 12.98 0.15
C VAL A 326 2.83 11.80 0.09
N ILE A 327 3.32 10.63 -0.33
CA ILE A 327 2.53 9.39 -0.39
C ILE A 327 2.09 8.96 1.01
N THR A 328 2.93 9.14 2.02
CA THR A 328 2.56 8.88 3.42
C THR A 328 1.40 9.76 3.86
N LEU A 329 1.43 11.06 3.54
CA LEU A 329 0.34 12.00 3.85
C LEU A 329 -0.96 11.64 3.12
N ALA A 330 -0.88 11.30 1.83
CA ALA A 330 -2.02 10.80 1.05
C ALA A 330 -2.57 9.50 1.67
N GLY A 331 -1.66 8.60 2.03
CA GLY A 331 -1.91 7.40 2.83
C GLY A 331 -2.80 7.66 4.02
N LEU A 332 -2.34 8.56 4.89
CA LEU A 332 -3.00 8.96 6.12
C LEU A 332 -4.34 9.66 5.88
N LEU A 333 -4.44 10.53 4.88
CA LEU A 333 -5.68 11.20 4.50
C LEU A 333 -6.76 10.18 4.10
N PHE A 334 -6.42 9.22 3.25
CA PHE A 334 -7.37 8.20 2.78
C PHE A 334 -7.73 7.22 3.89
N ALA A 335 -6.75 6.80 4.71
CA ALA A 335 -6.99 5.97 5.88
C ALA A 335 -7.91 6.64 6.91
N HIS A 336 -7.77 7.96 7.06
CA HIS A 336 -8.64 8.79 7.88
C HIS A 336 -10.07 8.83 7.33
N SER A 337 -10.23 9.04 6.02
CA SER A 337 -11.53 9.05 5.34
C SER A 337 -12.31 7.76 5.61
N LEU A 338 -11.65 6.60 5.46
CA LEU A 338 -12.24 5.31 5.77
C LEU A 338 -12.58 5.17 7.27
N THR A 339 -11.66 5.54 8.16
CA THR A 339 -11.88 5.40 9.61
C THR A 339 -13.02 6.30 10.11
N ALA A 340 -13.16 7.49 9.54
CA ALA A 340 -14.17 8.47 9.93
C ALA A 340 -15.56 8.16 9.38
N SER A 341 -15.65 7.54 8.21
CA SER A 341 -16.92 7.30 7.52
C SER A 341 -17.38 5.84 7.53
N GLY A 342 -16.46 4.89 7.76
CA GLY A 342 -16.71 3.45 7.62
C GLY A 342 -16.85 2.98 6.17
N VAL A 343 -16.62 3.85 5.19
CA VAL A 343 -16.79 3.57 3.76
C VAL A 343 -15.56 4.04 2.95
N LEU A 344 -15.26 3.36 1.85
CA LEU A 344 -14.15 3.64 0.94
C LEU A 344 -14.42 4.75 -0.08
N GLY A 345 -15.68 5.12 -0.35
CA GLY A 345 -16.02 6.04 -1.45
C GLY A 345 -15.21 7.35 -1.45
N GLY A 346 -15.00 7.95 -0.28
CA GLY A 346 -14.19 9.16 -0.13
C GLY A 346 -12.71 8.93 -0.42
N ALA A 347 -12.16 7.83 0.08
CA ALA A 347 -10.77 7.43 -0.15
C ALA A 347 -10.52 7.12 -1.63
N ILE A 348 -11.44 6.41 -2.30
CA ILE A 348 -11.39 6.10 -3.73
C ILE A 348 -11.36 7.38 -4.56
N VAL A 349 -12.33 8.26 -4.40
CA VAL A 349 -12.40 9.50 -5.19
C VAL A 349 -11.18 10.39 -4.92
N GLY A 350 -10.77 10.52 -3.65
CA GLY A 350 -9.56 11.27 -3.30
C GLY A 350 -8.30 10.69 -3.92
N HIS A 351 -8.15 9.37 -3.93
CA HIS A 351 -6.98 8.71 -4.53
C HIS A 351 -7.01 8.80 -6.07
N VAL A 352 -8.17 8.67 -6.70
CA VAL A 352 -8.30 8.88 -8.16
C VAL A 352 -7.86 10.31 -8.52
N LEU A 353 -8.33 11.32 -7.80
CA LEU A 353 -7.92 12.71 -8.04
C LEU A 353 -6.43 12.94 -7.76
N PHE A 354 -5.88 12.29 -6.72
CA PHE A 354 -4.44 12.30 -6.44
C PHE A 354 -3.64 11.73 -7.62
N ALA A 355 -3.99 10.52 -8.07
CA ALA A 355 -3.21 9.78 -9.05
C ALA A 355 -3.36 10.39 -10.45
N VAL A 356 -4.59 10.77 -10.86
CA VAL A 356 -4.83 11.51 -12.10
C VAL A 356 -4.16 12.87 -12.06
N GLY A 357 -4.21 13.58 -10.92
CA GLY A 357 -3.49 14.83 -10.72
C GLY A 357 -2.00 14.66 -10.99
N ALA A 358 -1.35 13.77 -10.23
CA ALA A 358 0.08 13.56 -10.25
C ALA A 358 0.60 13.04 -11.61
N GLY A 359 -0.06 12.04 -12.19
CA GLY A 359 0.43 11.35 -13.38
C GLY A 359 -0.12 11.89 -14.71
N VAL A 360 -1.20 12.68 -14.70
CA VAL A 360 -1.88 13.09 -15.94
C VAL A 360 -2.12 14.60 -15.99
N ALA A 361 -2.91 15.15 -15.08
CA ALA A 361 -3.40 16.51 -15.20
C ALA A 361 -2.28 17.56 -15.04
N TRP A 362 -1.44 17.44 -14.01
CA TRP A 362 -0.35 18.40 -13.79
C TRP A 362 0.76 18.28 -14.84
N PRO A 363 1.21 17.07 -15.23
CA PRO A 363 2.15 16.95 -16.34
C PRO A 363 1.65 17.51 -17.67
N ALA A 364 0.38 17.28 -18.01
CA ALA A 364 -0.21 17.81 -19.24
C ALA A 364 -0.28 19.35 -19.24
N LEU A 365 -0.41 19.98 -18.07
CA LEU A 365 -0.49 21.43 -17.91
C LEU A 365 0.89 22.11 -17.79
N PHE A 366 1.84 21.47 -17.10
CA PHE A 366 3.10 22.10 -16.68
C PHE A 366 4.35 21.48 -17.30
N GLY A 367 4.24 20.37 -18.03
CA GLY A 367 5.38 19.65 -18.62
C GLY A 367 5.66 18.29 -17.97
N LEU A 368 6.50 17.48 -18.62
CA LEU A 368 6.88 16.16 -18.10
C LEU A 368 7.76 16.26 -16.86
N GLU A 369 8.66 17.24 -16.85
CA GLU A 369 9.57 17.47 -15.75
C GLU A 369 8.96 18.50 -14.81
N PRO A 370 8.85 18.22 -13.50
CA PRO A 370 8.54 19.27 -12.55
C PRO A 370 9.66 20.32 -12.62
N PRO A 371 9.34 21.60 -12.38
CA PRO A 371 10.34 22.66 -12.41
C PRO A 371 11.51 22.32 -11.47
N ALA A 372 12.74 22.39 -11.99
CA ALA A 372 13.98 21.99 -11.31
C ALA A 372 14.20 22.66 -9.94
N SER A 373 13.54 23.79 -9.73
CA SER A 373 13.32 24.39 -8.43
C SER A 373 11.84 24.67 -8.31
N PRO A 374 11.10 24.11 -7.33
CA PRO A 374 9.84 24.73 -6.99
C PRO A 374 10.13 26.22 -6.69
N PRO A 375 9.23 27.17 -7.01
CA PRO A 375 9.39 28.53 -6.50
C PRO A 375 9.56 28.45 -4.97
N GLU A 376 10.78 28.73 -4.50
CA GLU A 376 11.38 28.24 -3.24
C GLU A 376 10.51 28.40 -1.98
N PRO A 377 9.74 29.49 -1.79
CA PRO A 377 8.90 29.61 -0.60
C PRO A 377 7.54 28.95 -0.77
N LEU A 378 6.94 28.95 -1.97
CA LEU A 378 5.52 28.59 -2.12
C LEU A 378 5.31 27.07 -2.06
N ALA A 379 6.17 26.27 -2.68
CA ALA A 379 6.03 24.81 -2.60
C ALA A 379 6.41 24.30 -1.20
N GLN A 380 7.43 24.89 -0.56
CA GLN A 380 7.76 24.59 0.82
C GLN A 380 6.61 24.99 1.76
N LEU A 381 5.99 26.16 1.58
CA LEU A 381 4.81 26.58 2.34
C LEU A 381 3.62 25.66 2.09
N THR A 382 3.38 25.25 0.84
CA THR A 382 2.25 24.39 0.49
C THR A 382 2.45 22.99 1.07
N LEU A 383 3.64 22.42 0.91
CA LEU A 383 4.01 21.13 1.49
C LEU A 383 3.95 21.18 3.02
N SER A 384 4.51 22.23 3.62
CA SER A 384 4.48 22.44 5.08
C SER A 384 3.06 22.63 5.60
N ALA A 385 2.22 23.41 4.92
CA ALA A 385 0.83 23.62 5.30
C ALA A 385 0.03 22.32 5.19
N VAL A 386 0.22 21.54 4.13
CA VAL A 386 -0.45 20.24 3.96
C VAL A 386 0.01 19.25 5.03
N VAL A 387 1.32 19.20 5.33
CA VAL A 387 1.88 18.39 6.42
C VAL A 387 1.29 18.81 7.77
N ILE A 388 1.26 20.12 8.07
CA ILE A 388 0.78 20.66 9.34
C ILE A 388 -0.72 20.40 9.50
N ILE A 389 -1.52 20.69 8.46
CA ILE A 389 -2.97 20.45 8.50
C ILE A 389 -3.25 18.96 8.64
N GLY A 390 -2.56 18.11 7.89
CA GLY A 390 -2.67 16.65 8.00
C GLY A 390 -2.31 16.15 9.40
N ALA A 391 -1.20 16.61 9.98
CA ALA A 391 -0.76 16.27 11.32
C ALA A 391 -1.75 16.73 12.41
N VAL A 392 -2.28 17.95 12.30
CA VAL A 392 -3.28 18.50 13.21
C VAL A 392 -4.58 17.71 13.14
N MET A 393 -5.02 17.33 11.94
CA MET A 393 -6.23 16.50 11.75
C MET A 393 -6.05 15.08 12.32
N LEU A 394 -4.85 14.50 12.20
CA LEU A 394 -4.55 13.19 12.80
C LEU A 394 -4.49 13.24 14.33
N ALA A 395 -3.75 14.21 14.87
CA ALA A 395 -3.53 14.35 16.32
C ALA A 395 -4.83 14.66 17.09
N ARG A 396 -5.70 15.51 16.53
CA ARG A 396 -6.99 15.84 17.17
C ARG A 396 -7.92 14.64 17.29
N ARG A 397 -7.78 13.62 16.45
CA ARG A 397 -8.70 12.47 16.40
C ARG A 397 -8.13 11.18 16.98
N SER A 398 -6.81 10.98 17.01
CA SER A 398 -6.22 9.87 17.79
C SER A 398 -6.50 9.99 19.28
N LEU A 399 -6.85 11.20 19.74
CA LEU A 399 -7.30 11.49 21.10
C LEU A 399 -8.78 11.17 21.33
N TRP A 400 -9.58 10.92 20.28
CA TRP A 400 -10.95 10.49 20.47
C TRP A 400 -10.99 8.97 20.62
N PRO A 401 -11.46 8.42 21.76
CA PRO A 401 -11.67 6.99 21.88
C PRO A 401 -12.66 6.59 20.80
N VAL A 402 -12.22 5.68 19.90
CA VAL A 402 -13.11 4.97 18.99
C VAL A 402 -14.16 4.32 19.89
N THR A 403 -15.35 4.92 19.94
CA THR A 403 -16.52 4.27 20.50
C THR A 403 -16.58 2.93 19.79
N ARG A 404 -16.50 1.84 20.56
CA ARG A 404 -16.53 0.49 20.00
C ARG A 404 -17.64 0.48 18.96
N PRO A 405 -17.41 -0.01 17.73
CA PRO A 405 -18.50 -0.19 16.80
C PRO A 405 -19.61 -0.87 17.60
N PRO A 406 -20.86 -0.36 17.52
CA PRO A 406 -21.96 -0.95 18.26
C PRO A 406 -21.81 -2.44 18.04
N ALA A 407 -21.72 -3.20 19.14
CA ALA A 407 -21.67 -4.64 19.02
C ALA A 407 -22.74 -4.96 17.99
N ILE A 408 -22.39 -5.70 16.94
CA ILE A 408 -23.43 -6.37 16.18
C ILE A 408 -24.06 -7.22 17.26
N GLU A 409 -25.07 -6.67 17.92
CA GLU A 409 -26.07 -7.42 18.63
C GLU A 409 -26.53 -8.33 17.51
N ASN A 410 -25.92 -9.50 17.46
CA ASN A 410 -26.64 -10.71 17.18
C ASN A 410 -27.72 -10.70 18.25
N GLY A 411 -28.75 -9.86 18.06
CA GLY A 411 -30.00 -9.95 18.77
C GLY A 411 -30.31 -11.44 18.69
N PRO A 412 -30.56 -12.09 19.84
CA PRO A 412 -30.78 -13.53 19.88
C PRO A 412 -31.71 -13.83 18.71
N ALA A 413 -31.23 -14.65 17.76
CA ALA A 413 -31.95 -14.96 16.54
C ALA A 413 -33.40 -15.11 16.96
N SER A 414 -34.24 -14.15 16.53
CA SER A 414 -35.62 -14.00 17.01
C SER A 414 -36.16 -15.41 17.13
N SER A 415 -36.46 -15.84 18.35
CA SER A 415 -36.80 -17.23 18.60
C SER A 415 -37.81 -17.64 17.53
N PRO A 416 -37.79 -18.88 17.02
CA PRO A 416 -38.77 -19.31 16.01
C PRO A 416 -40.22 -18.98 16.42
N GLU A 417 -40.48 -18.83 17.72
CA GLU A 417 -41.70 -18.28 18.32
C GLU A 417 -42.06 -16.84 17.90
N GLN A 418 -41.10 -15.91 17.83
CA GLN A 418 -41.35 -14.53 17.40
C GLN A 418 -41.65 -14.43 15.90
N ALA A 419 -41.11 -15.35 15.07
CA ALA A 419 -41.50 -15.46 13.66
C ALA A 419 -42.95 -15.96 13.50
N LEU A 420 -43.42 -16.83 14.40
CA LEU A 420 -44.79 -17.37 14.42
C LEU A 420 -45.85 -16.36 14.91
N VAL A 421 -45.48 -15.38 15.73
CA VAL A 421 -46.40 -14.33 16.20
C VAL A 421 -46.59 -13.24 15.14
N ALA A 422 -45.59 -12.97 14.31
CA ALA A 422 -45.69 -11.98 13.23
C ALA A 422 -46.63 -12.43 12.09
N GLU A 423 -46.92 -13.72 11.97
CA GLU A 423 -47.80 -14.28 10.92
C GLU A 423 -49.30 -14.28 11.32
N ARG A 424 -49.65 -13.95 12.57
CA ARG A 424 -51.04 -14.05 13.09
C ARG A 424 -51.85 -12.76 13.08
N HIS A 425 -51.28 -11.63 12.66
CA HIS A 425 -52.02 -10.38 12.54
C HIS A 425 -51.90 -9.80 11.13
N PRO A 426 -52.80 -10.19 10.20
CA PRO A 426 -52.95 -9.48 8.94
C PRO A 426 -53.55 -8.10 9.22
N ILE A 427 -52.88 -7.05 8.72
CA ILE A 427 -53.46 -5.72 8.49
C ILE A 427 -54.02 -5.71 7.08
#